data_AF-A0AAN8C3Q6-F1
#
_entry.id   AF-A0AAN8C3Q6-F1
#
_cell.length_a   1.000
_cell.length_b   1.000
_cell.length_c   1.000
_cell.angle_alpha   90.00
_cell.angle_beta   90.00
_cell.angle_gamma   90.00
#
_symmetry.space_group_name_H-M   'P 1'
#
loop_
_entity.id
_entity.type
_entity.pdbx_description
1 polymer ?
#
loop_
_entity_poly.entity_id
_entity_poly.type
_entity_poly.pdbx_seq_one_letter_code
_entity_poly.pdbx_strand_id
1 'polypeptide(L)'
;MAVRCPICNSSYRALSKHLQRHHGVRNLDERKILLLLANGRTNIRLHPCTILGCEYRGTRLDHHLARDHVELAREELHVVQNKLKMTVAKKELYALRMTHPTIAMITAWAVDMEDDDDILSQPPPLSPVNECGNPDCKEWRMEANAVRAQRDRYAFEVKSLRFKLQKRIKHKRQRMDQWAGDMPAFDGEERERIILNKRPRAESTPTRLSESKGPSCSKSPIPACSKSPIPACSKSPTGSHTHSSSSSEPASMHTEASSTSPPINSPWSRGRGRGNIMRHHIPTDHG
;
A
#
# COMPACT_ATOMS: atom_id res chain seq x y z
N MET A 1 6.52 -24.73 0.03
CA MET A 1 5.34 -23.88 -0.21
C MET A 1 5.74 -22.75 -1.15
N ALA A 2 4.88 -22.36 -2.09
CA ALA A 2 5.12 -21.19 -2.94
C ALA A 2 4.70 -19.92 -2.20
N VAL A 3 5.47 -18.85 -2.34
CA VAL A 3 5.24 -17.55 -1.69
C VAL A 3 5.06 -16.48 -2.76
N ARG A 4 4.15 -15.54 -2.56
CA ARG A 4 3.91 -14.43 -3.50
C ARG A 4 5.03 -13.39 -3.40
N CYS A 5 5.55 -12.97 -4.54
CA CYS A 5 6.51 -11.88 -4.61
C CYS A 5 5.81 -10.56 -4.26
N PRO A 6 6.36 -9.74 -3.35
CA PRO A 6 5.75 -8.47 -2.99
C PRO A 6 5.80 -7.47 -4.17
N ILE A 7 6.78 -7.57 -5.07
CA ILE A 7 6.97 -6.63 -6.18
C ILE A 7 6.06 -6.94 -7.39
N CYS A 8 5.99 -8.20 -7.83
CA CYS A 8 5.21 -8.60 -9.02
C CYS A 8 3.99 -9.48 -8.73
N ASN A 9 3.67 -9.72 -7.45
CA ASN A 9 2.54 -10.52 -6.97
C ASN A 9 2.47 -11.98 -7.49
N SER A 10 3.50 -12.46 -8.17
CA SER A 10 3.58 -13.81 -8.73
C SER A 10 4.13 -14.81 -7.70
N SER A 11 3.71 -16.08 -7.77
CA SER A 11 4.07 -17.11 -6.77
C SER A 11 5.34 -17.86 -7.15
N TYR A 12 6.29 -17.97 -6.20
CA TYR A 12 7.57 -18.63 -6.43
C TYR A 12 7.96 -19.56 -5.27
N ARG A 13 8.62 -20.68 -5.59
CA ARG A 13 9.23 -21.55 -4.57
C ARG A 13 10.54 -20.98 -4.04
N ALA A 14 11.32 -20.31 -4.89
CA ALA A 14 12.63 -19.75 -4.57
C ALA A 14 12.61 -18.22 -4.65
N LEU A 15 11.83 -17.57 -3.78
CA LEU A 15 11.60 -16.12 -3.82
C LEU A 15 12.89 -15.29 -3.77
N SER A 16 13.89 -15.69 -2.97
CA SER A 16 15.17 -14.98 -2.89
C SER A 16 15.91 -14.91 -4.23
N LYS A 17 15.96 -16.03 -4.98
CA LYS A 17 16.57 -16.07 -6.32
C LYS A 17 15.76 -15.25 -7.32
N HIS A 18 14.44 -15.27 -7.21
CA HIS A 18 13.56 -14.47 -8.03
C HIS A 18 13.79 -12.96 -7.83
N LEU A 19 13.82 -12.49 -6.57
CA LEU A 19 14.10 -11.08 -6.23
C LEU A 19 15.47 -10.63 -6.78
N GLN A 20 16.47 -11.49 -6.72
CA GLN A 20 17.81 -11.17 -7.24
C GLN A 20 17.87 -11.11 -8.77
N ARG A 21 17.27 -12.08 -9.47
CA ARG A 21 17.42 -12.23 -10.92
C ARG A 21 16.43 -11.40 -11.72
N HIS A 22 15.18 -11.31 -11.28
CA HIS A 22 14.11 -10.61 -12.01
C HIS A 22 13.94 -9.16 -11.55
N HIS A 23 14.14 -8.89 -10.25
CA HIS A 23 14.01 -7.55 -9.69
C HIS A 23 15.35 -6.90 -9.35
N GLY A 24 16.47 -7.58 -9.59
CA GLY A 24 17.80 -7.04 -9.38
C GLY A 24 18.15 -6.72 -7.92
N VAL A 25 17.39 -7.19 -6.92
CA VAL A 25 17.58 -6.84 -5.51
C VAL A 25 18.90 -7.40 -5.01
N ARG A 26 19.98 -6.63 -5.14
CA ARG A 26 21.35 -7.04 -4.76
C ARG A 26 21.64 -6.78 -3.29
N ASN A 27 21.04 -5.76 -2.71
CA ASN A 27 21.17 -5.43 -1.29
C ASN A 27 20.55 -6.55 -0.42
N LEU A 28 21.33 -7.09 0.51
CA LEU A 28 20.92 -8.24 1.33
C LEU A 28 19.88 -7.86 2.38
N ASP A 29 19.98 -6.66 2.95
CA ASP A 29 19.04 -6.15 3.95
C ASP A 29 17.70 -5.80 3.31
N GLU A 30 17.71 -5.16 2.15
CA GLU A 30 16.53 -4.96 1.32
C GLU A 30 15.83 -6.29 1.02
N ARG A 31 16.61 -7.29 0.58
CA ARG A 31 16.09 -8.62 0.28
C ARG A 31 15.51 -9.29 1.51
N LYS A 32 16.14 -9.14 2.68
CA LYS A 32 15.66 -9.69 3.95
C LYS A 32 14.31 -9.09 4.34
N ILE A 33 14.14 -7.78 4.22
CA ILE A 33 12.86 -7.09 4.51
C ILE A 33 11.76 -7.63 3.59
N LEU A 34 12.02 -7.72 2.28
CA LEU A 34 11.05 -8.25 1.31
C LEU A 34 10.69 -9.72 1.55
N LEU A 35 11.65 -10.55 1.97
CA LEU A 35 11.41 -11.94 2.32
C LEU A 35 10.56 -12.08 3.59
N LEU A 36 10.78 -11.23 4.60
CA LEU A 36 9.95 -11.21 5.82
C LEU A 36 8.51 -10.80 5.49
N LEU A 37 8.35 -9.77 4.66
CA LEU A 37 7.06 -9.30 4.19
C LEU A 37 6.30 -10.38 3.42
N ALA A 38 6.95 -11.01 2.44
CA ALA A 38 6.33 -12.03 1.61
C ALA A 38 5.88 -13.27 2.40
N ASN A 39 6.63 -13.64 3.43
CA ASN A 39 6.27 -14.74 4.32
C ASN A 39 5.26 -14.34 5.43
N GLY A 40 4.82 -13.08 5.45
CA GLY A 40 3.94 -12.56 6.49
C GLY A 40 4.58 -12.50 7.88
N ARG A 41 5.92 -12.53 7.96
CA ARG A 41 6.72 -12.56 9.20
C ARG A 41 7.22 -11.18 9.64
N THR A 42 6.82 -10.11 8.95
CA THR A 42 7.06 -8.73 9.41
C THR A 42 6.44 -8.53 10.78
N ASN A 43 7.23 -8.01 11.71
CA ASN A 43 6.80 -7.83 13.09
C ASN A 43 5.95 -6.55 13.22
N ILE A 44 4.67 -6.73 13.57
CA ILE A 44 3.72 -5.63 13.78
C ILE A 44 3.33 -5.45 15.25
N ARG A 45 3.96 -6.20 16.16
CA ARG A 45 3.51 -6.32 17.56
C ARG A 45 3.48 -5.01 18.34
N LEU A 46 4.47 -4.16 18.11
CA LEU A 46 4.67 -2.88 18.80
C LEU A 46 4.07 -1.69 18.04
N HIS A 47 3.33 -1.94 16.96
CA HIS A 47 2.70 -0.88 16.19
C HIS A 47 1.33 -0.51 16.79
N PRO A 48 0.90 0.77 16.67
CA PRO A 48 -0.42 1.18 17.10
C PRO A 48 -1.52 0.51 16.25
N CYS A 49 -2.71 0.37 16.81
CA CYS A 49 -3.87 -0.05 16.04
C CYS A 49 -4.21 0.99 14.97
N THR A 50 -4.57 0.53 13.77
CA THR A 50 -4.94 1.39 12.63
C THR A 50 -6.46 1.53 12.46
N ILE A 51 -7.25 0.97 13.38
CA ILE A 51 -8.73 1.05 13.31
C ILE A 51 -9.16 2.38 13.90
N LEU A 52 -10.00 3.11 13.17
CA LEU A 52 -10.46 4.44 13.56
C LEU A 52 -11.18 4.40 14.91
N GLY A 53 -10.76 5.28 15.83
CA GLY A 53 -11.29 5.33 17.19
C GLY A 53 -10.67 4.30 18.16
N CYS A 54 -9.71 3.49 17.70
CA CYS A 54 -8.97 2.59 18.57
C CYS A 54 -7.60 3.18 18.94
N GLU A 55 -7.37 3.41 20.23
CA GLU A 55 -6.13 4.01 20.73
C GLU A 55 -5.12 2.96 21.26
N TYR A 56 -5.31 1.69 20.94
CA TYR A 56 -4.44 0.63 21.44
C TYR A 56 -2.98 0.82 21.00
N ARG A 57 -2.09 0.90 21.99
CA ARG A 57 -0.64 0.99 21.85
C ARG A 57 0.04 -0.02 22.79
N GLY A 58 -0.17 -1.30 22.51
CA GLY A 58 0.37 -2.39 23.33
C GLY A 58 1.41 -3.26 22.63
N THR A 59 1.76 -4.37 23.27
CA THR A 59 2.84 -5.27 22.84
C THR A 59 2.39 -6.41 21.92
N ARG A 60 1.09 -6.58 21.72
CA ARG A 60 0.51 -7.69 20.94
C ARG A 60 -0.67 -7.23 20.10
N LEU A 61 -0.38 -6.37 19.12
CA LEU A 61 -1.40 -5.89 18.19
C LEU A 61 -2.13 -7.03 17.44
N ASP A 62 -1.42 -8.12 17.11
CA ASP A 62 -2.00 -9.31 16.48
C ASP A 62 -3.17 -9.90 17.28
N HIS A 63 -2.99 -9.96 18.60
CA HIS A 63 -3.97 -10.50 19.53
C HIS A 63 -5.11 -9.52 19.81
N HIS A 64 -4.76 -8.24 19.93
CA HIS A 64 -5.73 -7.14 20.07
C HIS A 64 -6.70 -7.11 18.87
N LEU A 65 -6.17 -7.13 17.65
CA LEU A 65 -6.98 -7.15 16.42
C LEU A 65 -7.97 -8.33 16.39
N ALA A 66 -7.58 -9.50 16.90
CA ALA A 66 -8.43 -10.69 16.91
C ALA A 66 -9.48 -10.72 18.03
N ARG A 67 -9.28 -9.98 19.13
CA ARG A 67 -10.17 -10.04 20.31
C ARG A 67 -11.04 -8.81 20.50
N ASP A 68 -10.47 -7.63 20.29
CA ASP A 68 -11.10 -6.37 20.67
C ASP A 68 -11.87 -5.73 19.48
N HIS A 69 -11.65 -6.25 18.27
CA HIS A 69 -12.36 -5.83 17.04
C HIS A 69 -13.25 -6.95 16.51
N VAL A 70 -14.21 -7.38 17.33
CA VAL A 70 -15.24 -8.36 16.96
C VAL A 70 -16.12 -7.92 15.78
N GLU A 71 -16.15 -6.61 15.50
CA GLU A 71 -16.86 -6.02 14.37
C GLU A 71 -16.21 -6.34 13.01
N LEU A 72 -14.92 -6.74 13.00
CA LEU A 72 -14.21 -7.07 11.77
C LEU A 72 -14.26 -8.56 11.50
N ALA A 73 -14.65 -8.92 10.28
CA ALA A 73 -14.56 -10.29 9.81
C ALA A 73 -13.09 -10.74 9.74
N ARG A 74 -12.87 -12.06 9.79
CA ARG A 74 -11.52 -12.65 9.76
C ARG A 74 -10.73 -12.22 8.50
N GLU A 75 -11.41 -12.12 7.37
CA GLU A 75 -10.84 -11.68 6.11
C GLU A 75 -10.40 -10.21 6.17
N GLU A 76 -11.22 -9.35 6.78
CA GLU A 76 -10.92 -7.93 6.96
C GLU A 76 -9.75 -7.73 7.93
N LEU A 77 -9.69 -8.48 9.02
CA LEU A 77 -8.55 -8.50 9.93
C LEU A 77 -7.25 -8.88 9.20
N HIS A 78 -7.31 -9.87 8.31
CA HIS A 78 -6.15 -10.26 7.52
C HIS A 78 -5.72 -9.15 6.54
N VAL A 79 -6.67 -8.44 5.93
CA VAL A 79 -6.39 -7.27 5.08
C VAL A 79 -5.73 -6.16 5.89
N VAL A 80 -6.28 -5.82 7.06
CA VAL A 80 -5.72 -4.79 7.97
C VAL A 80 -4.30 -5.17 8.41
N GLN A 81 -4.09 -6.41 8.84
CA GLN A 81 -2.76 -6.90 9.23
C GLN A 81 -1.76 -6.85 8.07
N ASN A 82 -2.17 -7.22 6.86
CA ASN A 82 -1.28 -7.17 5.70
C ASN A 82 -0.97 -5.75 5.26
N LYS A 83 -1.95 -4.84 5.32
CA LYS A 83 -1.72 -3.40 5.09
C LYS A 83 -0.69 -2.86 6.08
N LEU A 84 -0.84 -3.20 7.36
CA LEU A 84 0.13 -2.78 8.38
C LEU A 84 1.51 -3.37 8.16
N LYS A 85 1.64 -4.68 7.87
CA LYS A 85 2.92 -5.32 7.54
C LYS A 85 3.60 -4.65 6.35
N MET A 86 2.82 -4.28 5.33
CA MET A 86 3.31 -3.55 4.17
C MET A 86 3.85 -2.17 4.58
N THR A 87 3.10 -1.41 5.39
CA THR A 87 3.52 -0.09 5.89
C THR A 87 4.81 -0.20 6.72
N VAL A 88 4.93 -1.20 7.59
CA VAL A 88 6.15 -1.44 8.38
C VAL A 88 7.34 -1.75 7.48
N ALA A 89 7.17 -2.65 6.50
CA ALA A 89 8.23 -2.98 5.55
C ALA A 89 8.66 -1.76 4.72
N LYS A 90 7.72 -0.91 4.30
CA LYS A 90 8.03 0.38 3.63
C LYS A 90 8.88 1.29 4.52
N LYS A 91 8.51 1.43 5.81
CA LYS A 91 9.27 2.22 6.80
C LYS A 91 10.68 1.68 7.02
N GLU A 92 10.84 0.37 7.12
CA GLU A 92 12.15 -0.28 7.23
C GLU A 92 13.01 -0.05 5.98
N LEU A 93 12.42 -0.18 4.79
CA LEU A 93 13.12 0.12 3.53
C LEU A 93 13.53 1.60 3.45
N TYR A 94 12.66 2.52 3.90
CA TYR A 94 12.98 3.95 3.96
C TYR A 94 14.16 4.19 4.91
N ALA A 95 14.10 3.68 6.13
CA ALA A 95 15.18 3.79 7.11
C ALA A 95 16.50 3.22 6.56
N LEU A 96 16.45 2.08 5.86
CA LEU A 96 17.62 1.49 5.21
C LEU A 96 18.20 2.41 4.13
N ARG A 97 17.37 3.07 3.31
CA ARG A 97 17.86 4.05 2.32
C ARG A 97 18.54 5.25 2.98
N MET A 98 18.03 5.72 4.12
CA MET A 98 18.62 6.83 4.87
C MET A 98 20.02 6.50 5.41
N THR A 99 20.38 5.22 5.55
CA THR A 99 21.75 4.81 5.91
C THR A 99 22.73 4.87 4.74
N HIS A 100 22.30 5.30 3.54
CA HIS A 100 23.10 5.36 2.32
C HIS A 100 23.86 4.04 2.06
N PRO A 101 23.14 2.93 1.83
CA PRO A 101 23.76 1.62 1.72
C PRO A 101 24.72 1.57 0.53
N THR A 102 25.88 0.93 0.73
CA THR A 102 26.93 0.77 -0.30
C THR A 102 26.41 0.12 -1.58
N ILE A 103 25.47 -0.81 -1.44
CA ILE A 103 24.75 -1.40 -2.57
C ILE A 103 23.42 -0.68 -2.73
N ALA A 104 23.26 -0.02 -3.87
CA ALA A 104 22.04 0.68 -4.25
C ALA A 104 20.81 -0.23 -4.13
N MET A 105 19.76 0.30 -3.53
CA MET A 105 18.47 -0.37 -3.39
C MET A 105 17.64 -0.16 -4.65
N ILE A 106 16.93 -1.20 -5.11
CA ILE A 106 16.15 -1.13 -6.37
C ILE A 106 14.66 -0.88 -6.13
N THR A 107 14.11 -1.37 -5.02
CA THR A 107 12.72 -1.09 -4.72
C THR A 107 12.53 0.43 -4.64
N ALA A 108 11.58 0.97 -5.40
CA ALA A 108 11.20 2.39 -5.32
C ALA A 108 10.07 2.62 -4.29
N TRP A 109 9.73 1.60 -3.50
CA TRP A 109 8.55 1.55 -2.63
C TRP A 109 8.50 2.57 -1.49
N ALA A 110 9.60 3.27 -1.20
CA ALA A 110 9.62 4.30 -0.16
C ALA A 110 9.47 5.72 -0.67
N VAL A 111 9.19 5.90 -1.96
CA VAL A 111 8.85 7.22 -2.49
C VAL A 111 7.42 7.62 -2.05
N ASP A 112 6.55 6.65 -1.76
CA ASP A 112 5.17 6.88 -1.33
C ASP A 112 4.96 6.48 0.15
N MET A 113 5.65 7.18 1.04
CA MET A 113 5.37 7.21 2.49
C MET A 113 4.28 8.23 2.83
N GLU A 114 3.55 8.73 1.83
CA GLU A 114 2.36 9.55 2.05
C GLU A 114 1.25 8.64 2.59
N ASP A 115 0.86 8.92 3.83
CA ASP A 115 -0.26 8.29 4.52
C ASP A 115 -1.48 8.21 3.58
N ASP A 116 -2.02 7.00 3.42
CA ASP A 116 -3.26 6.71 2.68
C ASP A 116 -4.51 7.40 3.28
N ASP A 117 -4.34 8.22 4.31
CA ASP A 117 -5.37 9.02 4.94
C ASP A 117 -4.78 10.43 5.21
N ASP A 118 -5.26 11.44 4.47
CA ASP A 118 -5.07 12.90 4.66
C ASP A 118 -3.95 13.71 3.95
N ILE A 119 -3.36 13.26 2.84
CA ILE A 119 -2.44 14.12 2.07
C ILE A 119 -2.85 14.27 0.60
N LEU A 120 -3.75 15.22 0.35
CA LEU A 120 -3.69 16.04 -0.87
C LEU A 120 -2.52 17.01 -0.74
N SER A 121 -1.28 16.51 -0.78
CA SER A 121 -0.14 17.39 -1.00
C SER A 121 0.04 17.53 -2.50
N GLN A 122 -0.19 18.75 -2.96
CA GLN A 122 0.62 19.32 -4.01
C GLN A 122 2.07 18.84 -3.85
N PRO A 123 2.76 18.43 -4.93
CA PRO A 123 4.22 18.45 -4.88
C PRO A 123 4.63 19.85 -4.40
N PRO A 124 5.68 19.99 -3.57
CA PRO A 124 6.10 21.27 -3.03
C PRO A 124 6.08 22.32 -4.14
N PRO A 125 5.55 23.53 -3.89
CA PRO A 125 5.65 24.60 -4.87
C PRO A 125 7.10 24.63 -5.28
N LEU A 126 7.37 24.40 -6.57
CA LEU A 126 8.71 24.49 -7.10
C LEU A 126 9.20 25.86 -6.64
N SER A 127 10.11 25.88 -5.66
CA SER A 127 10.86 27.08 -5.33
C SER A 127 11.33 27.69 -6.63
N PRO A 128 11.39 29.03 -6.78
CA PRO A 128 11.70 29.69 -8.04
C PRO A 128 13.18 29.43 -8.37
N VAL A 129 13.47 28.22 -8.81
CA VAL A 129 14.79 27.76 -9.21
C VAL A 129 14.78 27.81 -10.72
N ASN A 130 15.25 28.96 -11.18
CA ASN A 130 15.80 29.25 -12.49
C ASN A 130 14.83 28.99 -13.64
N GLU A 131 14.49 30.08 -14.35
CA GLU A 131 13.89 30.02 -15.66
C GLU A 131 14.80 29.16 -16.55
N CYS A 132 14.42 27.89 -16.73
CA CYS A 132 15.11 27.02 -17.65
C CYS A 132 14.94 27.66 -19.03
N GLY A 133 16.05 28.07 -19.65
CA GLY A 133 16.05 28.74 -20.96
C GLY A 133 15.62 27.84 -22.13
N ASN A 134 15.26 26.57 -21.87
CA ASN A 134 14.73 25.67 -22.88
C ASN A 134 13.22 25.89 -23.05
N PRO A 135 12.73 26.27 -24.25
CA PRO A 135 11.30 26.48 -24.52
C PRO A 135 10.45 25.23 -24.24
N ASP A 136 10.97 24.03 -24.52
CA ASP A 136 10.26 22.77 -24.26
C ASP A 136 10.01 22.59 -22.77
N CYS A 137 11.00 22.93 -21.92
CA CYS A 137 10.85 22.82 -20.47
C CYS A 137 9.75 23.75 -19.92
N LYS A 138 9.56 24.92 -20.54
CA LYS A 138 8.47 25.84 -20.19
C LYS A 138 7.11 25.28 -20.55
N GLU A 139 6.99 24.68 -21.73
CA GLU A 139 5.75 24.04 -22.21
C GLU A 139 5.36 22.87 -21.32
N TRP A 140 6.26 21.92 -21.08
CA TRP A 140 6.05 20.79 -20.17
C TRP A 140 5.65 21.24 -18.75
N ARG A 141 6.23 22.34 -18.26
CA ARG A 141 5.88 22.90 -16.94
C ARG A 141 4.46 23.48 -16.91
N MET A 142 4.05 24.18 -17.97
CA MET A 142 2.69 24.70 -18.09
C MET A 142 1.68 23.55 -18.22
N GLU A 143 1.97 22.53 -19.01
CA GLU A 143 1.13 21.35 -19.15
C GLU A 143 1.01 20.59 -17.82
N ALA A 144 2.13 20.35 -17.13
CA ALA A 144 2.11 19.72 -15.81
C ALA A 144 1.32 20.54 -14.78
N ASN A 145 1.42 21.87 -14.82
CA ASN A 145 0.59 22.76 -14.01
C ASN A 145 -0.90 22.66 -14.35
N ALA A 146 -1.24 22.60 -15.64
CA ALA A 146 -2.62 22.47 -16.09
C ALA A 146 -3.23 21.13 -15.64
N VAL A 147 -2.48 20.03 -15.79
CA VAL A 147 -2.89 18.70 -15.31
C VAL A 147 -3.08 18.70 -13.79
N ARG A 148 -2.17 19.34 -13.04
CA ARG A 148 -2.33 19.51 -11.57
C ARG A 148 -3.60 20.29 -11.23
N ALA A 149 -3.84 21.42 -11.89
CA ALA A 149 -5.04 22.22 -11.67
C ALA A 149 -6.33 21.44 -12.00
N GLN A 150 -6.31 20.61 -13.05
CA GLN A 150 -7.42 19.74 -13.41
C GLN A 150 -7.65 18.65 -12.36
N ARG A 151 -6.57 17.99 -11.88
CA ARG A 151 -6.63 17.02 -10.78
C ARG A 151 -7.26 17.63 -9.54
N ASP A 152 -6.82 18.84 -9.16
CA ASP A 152 -7.29 19.50 -7.94
C ASP A 152 -8.79 19.89 -8.04
N ARG A 153 -9.27 20.26 -9.24
CA ARG A 153 -10.70 20.46 -9.51
C ARG A 153 -11.51 19.19 -9.29
N TYR A 154 -11.09 18.06 -9.87
CA TYR A 154 -11.79 16.79 -9.68
C TYR A 154 -11.72 16.30 -8.23
N ALA A 155 -10.59 16.51 -7.54
CA ALA A 155 -10.46 16.16 -6.14
C ALA A 155 -11.45 16.94 -5.27
N PHE A 156 -11.64 18.24 -5.53
CA PHE A 156 -12.65 19.05 -4.85
C PHE A 156 -14.07 18.57 -5.14
N GLU A 157 -14.37 18.25 -6.40
CA GLU A 157 -15.69 17.74 -6.80
C GLU A 157 -16.02 16.41 -6.11
N VAL A 158 -15.07 15.47 -6.10
CA VAL A 158 -15.23 14.18 -5.41
C VAL A 158 -15.46 14.38 -3.90
N LYS A 159 -14.71 15.28 -3.26
CA LYS A 159 -14.93 15.63 -1.84
C LYS A 159 -16.33 16.19 -1.61
N SER A 160 -16.79 17.11 -2.46
CA SER A 160 -18.13 17.69 -2.38
C SER A 160 -19.23 16.63 -2.54
N LEU A 161 -19.07 15.71 -3.50
CA LEU A 161 -20.01 14.62 -3.73
C LEU A 161 -20.06 13.64 -2.56
N ARG A 162 -18.91 13.27 -1.98
CA ARG A 162 -18.82 12.42 -0.79
C ARG A 162 -19.54 13.06 0.40
N PHE A 163 -19.32 14.35 0.64
CA PHE A 163 -20.00 15.09 1.71
C PHE A 163 -21.53 15.12 1.50
N LYS A 164 -22.00 15.40 0.28
CA LYS A 164 -23.42 15.37 -0.07
C LYS A 164 -24.04 13.99 0.14
N LEU A 165 -23.35 12.92 -0.25
CA LEU A 165 -23.80 11.54 -0.05
C LEU A 165 -23.91 11.21 1.43
N GLN A 166 -22.89 11.54 2.22
CA GLN A 166 -22.89 11.31 3.67
C GLN A 166 -24.04 12.04 4.37
N LYS A 167 -24.34 13.28 3.96
CA LYS A 167 -25.50 14.04 4.48
C LYS A 167 -26.83 13.35 4.16
N ARG A 168 -27.00 12.80 2.95
CA ARG A 168 -28.21 12.04 2.57
C ARG A 168 -28.35 10.74 3.36
N ILE A 169 -27.26 10.01 3.56
CA ILE A 169 -27.24 8.78 4.37
C ILE A 169 -27.64 9.10 5.82
N LYS A 170 -27.05 10.15 6.42
CA LYS A 170 -27.39 10.59 7.78
C LYS A 170 -28.86 10.97 7.91
N HIS A 171 -29.40 11.74 6.96
CA HIS A 171 -30.80 12.13 6.96
C HIS A 171 -31.74 10.92 6.78
N LYS A 172 -31.39 9.96 5.92
CA LYS A 172 -32.15 8.72 5.74
C LYS A 172 -32.15 7.89 7.02
N ARG A 173 -31.01 7.80 7.71
CA ARG A 173 -30.90 7.09 9.01
C ARG A 173 -31.78 7.76 10.07
N GLN A 174 -31.69 9.07 10.22
CA GLN A 174 -32.55 9.83 11.16
C GLN A 174 -34.04 9.62 10.89
N ARG A 175 -34.47 9.64 9.62
CA ARG A 175 -35.87 9.34 9.26
C ARG A 175 -36.29 7.91 9.59
N MET A 176 -35.39 6.93 9.39
CA MET A 176 -35.67 5.53 9.74
C MET A 176 -35.75 5.34 11.25
N ASP A 177 -34.87 5.98 12.01
CA ASP A 177 -34.86 5.93 13.48
C ASP A 177 -36.12 6.59 14.07
N GLN A 178 -36.56 7.72 13.49
CA GLN A 178 -37.81 8.38 13.87
C GLN A 178 -39.03 7.49 13.57
N TRP A 179 -39.08 6.88 12.38
CA TRP A 179 -40.15 5.94 12.04
C TRP A 179 -40.15 4.69 12.94
N ALA A 180 -38.99 4.20 13.36
CA ALA A 180 -38.88 3.08 14.29
C ALA A 180 -39.36 3.43 15.71
N GLY A 181 -39.15 4.67 16.16
CA GLY A 181 -39.63 5.16 17.46
C GLY A 181 -41.14 5.42 17.51
N ASP A 182 -41.74 5.85 16.40
CA ASP A 182 -43.18 6.13 16.30
C ASP A 182 -44.02 4.90 15.96
N MET A 183 -43.42 3.71 15.83
CA MET A 183 -44.17 2.46 15.67
C MET A 183 -44.80 2.08 17.01
N PRO A 184 -46.15 2.11 17.14
CA PRO A 184 -46.81 1.63 18.35
C PRO A 184 -46.42 0.17 18.59
N ALA A 185 -46.24 -0.19 19.86
CA ALA A 185 -46.01 -1.57 20.29
C ALA A 185 -47.26 -2.41 20.01
N PHE A 186 -47.43 -2.82 18.76
CA PHE A 186 -48.47 -3.75 18.36
C PHE A 186 -48.11 -5.13 18.90
N ASP A 187 -48.99 -5.66 19.74
CA ASP A 187 -49.19 -7.06 20.00
C ASP A 187 -49.20 -7.85 18.67
N GLY A 188 -48.50 -8.99 18.67
CA GLY A 188 -48.10 -9.70 17.43
C GLY A 188 -49.25 -10.09 16.48
N GLU A 189 -50.49 -10.15 16.97
CA GLU A 189 -51.67 -10.56 16.19
C GLU A 189 -52.22 -9.48 15.26
N GLU A 190 -52.03 -8.19 15.55
CA GLU A 190 -52.54 -7.11 14.69
C GLU A 190 -51.54 -6.69 13.60
N ARG A 191 -50.25 -6.97 13.83
CA ARG A 191 -49.18 -6.81 12.83
C ARG A 191 -49.35 -7.74 11.62
N GLU A 192 -49.81 -8.98 11.83
CA GLU A 192 -50.10 -9.91 10.74
C GLU A 192 -51.33 -9.48 9.91
N ARG A 193 -52.36 -8.91 10.55
CA ARG A 193 -53.56 -8.40 9.84
C ARG A 193 -53.24 -7.22 8.91
N ILE A 194 -52.39 -6.29 9.33
CA ILE A 194 -52.01 -5.13 8.50
C ILE A 194 -51.14 -5.54 7.29
N ILE A 195 -50.27 -6.54 7.44
CA ILE A 195 -49.44 -7.06 6.36
C ILE A 195 -50.28 -7.83 5.32
N LEU A 196 -51.28 -8.60 5.76
CA LEU A 196 -52.20 -9.30 4.84
C LEU A 196 -53.09 -8.33 4.05
N ASN A 197 -53.58 -7.24 4.67
CA ASN A 197 -54.50 -6.30 4.01
C ASN A 197 -53.82 -5.27 3.10
N LYS A 198 -52.49 -5.09 3.16
CA LYS A 198 -51.74 -4.17 2.28
C LYS A 198 -51.04 -4.85 1.10
N ARG A 199 -51.32 -6.13 0.82
CA ARG A 199 -50.93 -6.73 -0.46
C ARG A 199 -51.67 -5.98 -1.57
N PRO A 200 -50.99 -5.25 -2.47
CA PRO A 200 -51.68 -4.61 -3.58
C PRO A 200 -52.38 -5.70 -4.38
N ARG A 201 -53.72 -5.61 -4.43
CA ARG A 201 -54.54 -6.39 -5.34
C ARG A 201 -53.98 -6.12 -6.72
N ALA A 202 -53.49 -7.17 -7.39
CA ALA A 202 -53.02 -7.10 -8.75
C ALA A 202 -54.19 -6.65 -9.64
N GLU A 203 -54.33 -5.35 -9.83
CA GLU A 203 -55.23 -4.78 -10.82
C GLU A 203 -54.59 -4.99 -12.18
N SER A 204 -55.08 -6.04 -12.82
CA SER A 204 -55.09 -6.26 -14.26
C SER A 204 -55.27 -4.94 -15.03
N THR A 205 -54.30 -4.59 -15.86
CA THR A 205 -54.50 -3.67 -16.99
C THR A 205 -53.70 -4.16 -18.19
N PRO A 206 -54.15 -3.86 -19.42
CA PRO A 206 -54.29 -4.84 -20.48
C PRO A 206 -53.18 -4.72 -21.52
N THR A 207 -53.05 -5.81 -22.28
CA THR A 207 -52.42 -5.92 -23.59
C THR A 207 -52.58 -4.66 -24.45
N ARG A 208 -51.47 -4.06 -24.87
CA ARG A 208 -51.43 -3.27 -26.10
C ARG A 208 -50.14 -3.56 -26.88
N LEU A 209 -50.32 -4.36 -27.92
CA LEU A 209 -49.43 -4.46 -29.07
C LEU A 209 -49.30 -3.09 -29.75
N SER A 210 -48.07 -2.70 -30.08
CA SER A 210 -47.80 -1.90 -31.28
C SER A 210 -46.31 -1.92 -31.59
N GLU A 211 -46.03 -2.44 -32.78
CA GLU A 211 -44.78 -2.38 -33.52
C GLU A 211 -44.21 -0.96 -33.61
N SER A 212 -42.88 -0.85 -33.64
CA SER A 212 -42.19 -0.19 -34.77
C SER A 212 -40.66 -0.24 -34.65
N LYS A 213 -40.06 -0.86 -35.67
CA LYS A 213 -38.88 -0.41 -36.43
C LYS A 213 -37.59 -0.07 -35.69
N GLY A 214 -36.56 -0.89 -35.92
CA GLY A 214 -35.16 -0.47 -35.89
C GLY A 214 -34.86 0.64 -36.91
N PRO A 215 -33.61 1.15 -36.96
CA PRO A 215 -32.70 0.53 -37.92
C PRO A 215 -31.20 0.53 -37.57
N SER A 216 -30.53 -0.44 -38.20
CA SER A 216 -29.30 -0.29 -38.99
C SER A 216 -27.94 -0.09 -38.28
N CYS A 217 -27.16 -1.16 -38.38
CA CYS A 217 -25.71 -1.16 -38.42
C CYS A 217 -25.12 -0.35 -39.60
N SER A 218 -24.05 0.39 -39.33
CA SER A 218 -23.04 0.83 -40.32
C SER A 218 -21.72 1.04 -39.56
N LYS A 219 -20.77 0.11 -39.73
CA LYS A 219 -19.60 0.19 -40.62
C LYS A 219 -18.59 1.29 -40.23
N SER A 220 -17.40 0.80 -39.91
CA SER A 220 -16.13 1.47 -39.58
C SER A 220 -15.67 2.52 -40.61
N PRO A 221 -14.60 3.30 -40.34
CA PRO A 221 -13.26 2.79 -40.68
C PRO A 221 -12.12 3.13 -39.69
N ILE A 222 -11.20 2.18 -39.63
CA ILE A 222 -9.84 2.25 -39.08
C ILE A 222 -8.99 3.16 -40.00
N PRO A 223 -8.18 4.10 -39.50
CA PRO A 223 -7.10 4.68 -40.27
C PRO A 223 -5.80 3.89 -40.12
N ALA A 224 -5.09 3.87 -41.24
CA ALA A 224 -4.05 2.95 -41.62
C ALA A 224 -2.71 3.09 -40.86
N CYS A 225 -2.02 1.95 -40.92
CA CYS A 225 -0.60 1.73 -40.76
C CYS A 225 0.23 2.72 -41.62
N SER A 226 1.12 3.48 -40.98
CA SER A 226 2.20 4.21 -41.65
C SER A 226 3.54 3.65 -41.19
N LYS A 227 4.12 2.85 -42.09
CA LYS A 227 5.53 2.46 -42.09
C LYS A 227 6.39 3.71 -42.26
N SER A 228 7.50 3.80 -41.53
CA SER A 228 8.67 4.61 -41.88
C SER A 228 9.89 4.18 -41.03
N PRO A 229 11.12 4.40 -41.52
CA PRO A 229 12.11 3.34 -41.64
C PRO A 229 13.21 3.39 -40.57
N ILE A 230 13.81 2.22 -40.35
CA ILE A 230 15.08 2.01 -39.66
C ILE A 230 16.21 2.52 -40.56
N PRO A 231 17.11 3.42 -40.11
CA PRO A 231 18.43 3.55 -40.69
C PRO A 231 19.42 2.67 -39.93
N ALA A 232 19.95 1.67 -40.63
CA ALA A 232 21.22 1.03 -40.28
C ALA A 232 22.38 1.93 -40.74
N CYS A 233 23.31 2.22 -39.83
CA CYS A 233 24.72 2.52 -40.13
C CYS A 233 25.46 2.54 -38.78
N SER A 234 26.24 1.52 -38.43
CA SER A 234 27.63 1.31 -38.88
C SER A 234 28.55 2.47 -38.47
N LYS A 235 29.35 2.24 -37.41
CA LYS A 235 30.82 2.38 -37.39
C LYS A 235 31.32 2.64 -35.96
N SER A 236 32.09 1.69 -35.44
CA SER A 236 33.14 1.93 -34.46
C SER A 236 34.17 2.92 -35.03
N PRO A 237 34.89 3.65 -34.16
CA PRO A 237 36.33 3.45 -34.18
C PRO A 237 36.94 3.34 -32.77
N THR A 238 37.87 2.40 -32.72
CA THR A 238 39.08 2.35 -31.92
C THR A 238 39.72 3.71 -31.65
N GLY A 239 40.11 3.95 -30.41
CA GLY A 239 40.91 5.11 -30.00
C GLY A 239 41.69 4.80 -28.72
N SER A 240 42.77 4.05 -28.88
CA SER A 240 43.86 3.88 -27.92
C SER A 240 44.63 5.18 -27.73
N HIS A 241 44.82 5.62 -26.48
CA HIS A 241 45.99 6.42 -26.11
C HIS A 241 46.56 5.94 -24.77
N THR A 242 47.78 5.47 -24.87
CA THR A 242 48.79 5.17 -23.85
C THR A 242 49.48 6.45 -23.37
N HIS A 243 50.32 6.28 -22.34
CA HIS A 243 51.31 7.20 -21.73
C HIS A 243 50.79 8.07 -20.57
N SER A 244 51.49 8.29 -19.46
CA SER A 244 52.71 7.74 -18.83
C SER A 244 52.79 8.47 -17.47
N SER A 245 52.98 7.77 -16.36
CA SER A 245 54.17 7.85 -15.48
C SER A 245 54.45 9.18 -14.76
N SER A 246 54.38 9.18 -13.43
CA SER A 246 55.40 9.67 -12.46
C SER A 246 54.73 9.83 -11.07
N SER A 247 55.05 9.03 -10.06
CA SER A 247 56.28 9.04 -9.23
C SER A 247 56.41 10.31 -8.38
N SER A 248 56.02 10.25 -7.10
CA SER A 248 56.89 10.59 -5.94
C SER A 248 56.12 10.53 -4.61
N GLU A 249 56.50 9.58 -3.75
CA GLU A 249 56.52 9.77 -2.29
C GLU A 249 57.67 10.75 -1.93
N PRO A 250 57.70 11.36 -0.73
CA PRO A 250 58.28 10.65 0.41
C PRO A 250 57.60 10.89 1.78
N ALA A 251 57.61 9.82 2.57
CA ALA A 251 58.01 9.72 3.98
C ALA A 251 57.43 10.65 5.06
N SER A 252 56.72 9.97 5.98
CA SER A 252 56.97 9.92 7.45
C SER A 252 56.73 11.18 8.29
N MET A 253 55.86 11.07 9.31
CA MET A 253 56.28 11.15 10.72
C MET A 253 55.10 10.80 11.66
N HIS A 254 55.47 10.14 12.75
CA HIS A 254 54.66 9.64 13.86
C HIS A 254 53.83 10.73 14.57
N THR A 255 52.69 10.34 15.16
CA THR A 255 52.45 10.53 16.60
C THR A 255 51.31 9.63 17.08
N GLU A 256 51.61 8.92 18.16
CA GLU A 256 50.69 8.14 18.97
C GLU A 256 49.76 9.08 19.76
N ALA A 257 48.48 8.77 19.80
CA ALA A 257 47.58 9.29 20.83
C ALA A 257 46.49 8.25 21.11
N SER A 258 46.76 7.43 22.12
CA SER A 258 45.77 6.66 22.85
C SER A 258 44.64 7.57 23.35
N SER A 259 43.40 7.30 22.93
CA SER A 259 42.22 7.71 23.68
C SER A 259 41.20 6.58 23.69
N THR A 260 41.17 5.91 24.84
CA THR A 260 40.24 4.87 25.23
C THR A 260 38.81 5.39 25.17
N SER A 261 38.03 4.91 24.21
CA SER A 261 36.57 5.10 24.19
C SER A 261 35.88 3.95 24.93
N PRO A 262 34.79 4.20 25.70
CA PRO A 262 34.14 3.19 26.53
C PRO A 262 33.30 2.22 25.68
N PRO A 263 33.12 0.96 26.13
CA PRO A 263 32.31 -0.01 25.40
C PRO A 263 30.82 0.35 25.49
N ILE A 264 30.20 0.52 24.33
CA ILE A 264 28.75 0.59 24.15
C ILE A 264 28.16 -0.80 24.51
N ASN A 265 27.46 -0.83 25.64
CA ASN A 265 26.62 -1.94 26.07
C ASN A 265 25.55 -2.24 25.01
N SER A 266 25.75 -3.29 24.23
CA SER A 266 24.71 -3.90 23.39
C SER A 266 23.92 -4.94 24.23
N PRO A 267 22.60 -4.79 24.41
CA PRO A 267 21.82 -5.64 25.32
C PRO A 267 21.39 -7.00 24.73
N TRP A 268 21.99 -7.47 23.64
CA TRP A 268 21.57 -8.69 22.95
C TRP A 268 22.68 -9.74 22.93
N SER A 269 23.17 -10.11 24.11
CA SER A 269 24.07 -11.26 24.26
C SER A 269 23.96 -11.84 25.66
N ARG A 270 22.95 -12.70 25.88
CA ARG A 270 22.99 -13.89 26.78
C ARG A 270 21.61 -14.52 26.87
N GLY A 271 21.54 -15.85 26.78
CA GLY A 271 20.39 -16.62 27.25
C GLY A 271 19.81 -17.70 26.33
N ARG A 272 20.63 -18.59 25.74
CA ARG A 272 20.14 -19.94 25.40
C ARG A 272 20.26 -20.82 26.65
N GLY A 273 19.24 -20.82 27.49
CA GLY A 273 19.05 -21.81 28.54
C GLY A 273 17.94 -22.77 28.13
N ARG A 274 18.32 -23.99 27.68
CA ARG A 274 17.40 -25.11 27.51
C ARG A 274 17.12 -25.69 28.89
N GLY A 275 15.98 -25.35 29.48
CA GLY A 275 15.44 -26.01 30.67
C GLY A 275 14.34 -26.97 30.26
N ASN A 276 14.67 -28.26 30.22
CA ASN A 276 13.76 -29.37 30.01
C ASN A 276 13.08 -29.64 31.37
N ILE A 277 11.81 -29.28 31.55
CA ILE A 277 11.03 -29.68 32.73
C ILE A 277 10.08 -30.80 32.31
N MET A 278 10.39 -32.00 32.80
CA MET A 278 9.52 -33.16 32.76
C MET A 278 8.21 -32.84 33.50
N ARG A 279 7.08 -33.02 32.82
CA ARG A 279 5.78 -33.14 33.48
C ARG A 279 5.63 -34.58 33.94
N HIS A 280 5.63 -34.79 35.25
CA HIS A 280 5.09 -36.01 35.83
C HIS A 280 3.56 -35.97 35.77
N HIS A 281 2.97 -37.01 35.20
CA HIS A 281 1.56 -37.34 35.30
C HIS A 281 1.21 -37.65 36.76
N ILE A 282 0.14 -37.06 37.26
CA ILE A 282 -0.58 -37.53 38.46
C ILE A 282 -1.82 -38.28 37.93
N PRO A 283 -2.05 -39.56 38.29
CA PRO A 283 -3.30 -40.23 38.02
C PRO A 283 -4.38 -39.74 39.00
N THR A 284 -5.56 -39.47 38.46
CA THR A 284 -6.82 -39.40 39.20
C THR A 284 -7.17 -40.78 39.73
N ASP A 285 -7.34 -40.90 41.04
CA ASP A 285 -7.96 -42.08 41.64
C ASP A 285 -9.40 -41.77 42.03
N HIS A 286 -10.25 -42.77 41.79
CA HIS A 286 -11.67 -42.79 42.06
C HIS A 286 -11.93 -42.99 43.56
N GLY A 287 -12.94 -42.28 44.07
CA GLY A 287 -13.59 -42.48 45.36
C GLY A 287 -14.86 -41.65 45.43
#